data_AF-A0A1X2I1T4-F1
#
_entry.id   AF-A0A1X2I1T4-F1
#
_cell.length_a   1.000
_cell.length_b   1.000
_cell.length_c   1.000
_cell.angle_alpha   90.00
_cell.angle_beta   90.00
_cell.angle_gamma   90.00
#
_symmetry.space_group_name_H-M   'P 1'
#
loop_
_entity.id
_entity.type
_entity.pdbx_description
1 polymer ?
#
loop_
_entity_poly.entity_id
_entity_poly.type
_entity_poly.pdbx_seq_one_letter_code
_entity_poly.pdbx_strand_id
1 'polypeptide(L)'
;MLSVKLKLFEIMDTKDKLNLLFLTGLTYISTNAPGILPTFATSTMDMYEDGDLDDIDHPLNFDLLSNSAITFHHCVHYSQRYHYLQLTPKTYSVLSKPYDGDVFRRTNPRIQIDILCSHFRLDEHSSDFDVVRIGYTRENGLSPKERQDSSRIALCLAGSFLENKWILGFEDYCFEESLSWDDYNNDNAITVFNIY
;
A
#
# COMPACT_ATOMS: atom_id res chain seq x y z
N MET A 1 -8.18 21.99 -7.73
CA MET A 1 -7.92 21.30 -6.45
C MET A 1 -6.67 20.43 -6.48
N LEU A 2 -6.46 19.58 -7.51
CA LEU A 2 -5.28 18.71 -7.62
C LEU A 2 -3.95 19.45 -7.40
N SER A 3 -3.73 20.61 -8.05
CA SER A 3 -2.49 21.39 -7.87
C SER A 3 -2.20 21.81 -6.43
N VAL A 4 -3.22 22.08 -5.60
CA VAL A 4 -3.02 22.41 -4.18
C VAL A 4 -2.59 21.17 -3.41
N LYS A 5 -3.21 20.01 -3.69
CA LYS A 5 -2.84 18.73 -3.09
C LYS A 5 -1.40 18.34 -3.42
N LEU A 6 -0.98 18.54 -4.67
CA LEU A 6 0.41 18.27 -5.08
C LEU A 6 1.41 19.17 -4.35
N LYS A 7 1.09 20.46 -4.20
CA LYS A 7 1.93 21.38 -3.42
C LYS A 7 1.99 21.00 -1.95
N LEU A 8 0.89 20.54 -1.35
CA LEU A 8 0.90 20.04 0.02
C LEU A 8 1.82 18.83 0.15
N PHE A 9 1.73 17.87 -0.77
CA PHE A 9 2.64 16.73 -0.80
C PHE A 9 4.10 17.17 -0.99
N GLU A 10 4.38 18.18 -1.82
CA GLU A 10 5.75 18.69 -2.02
C GLU A 10 6.36 19.31 -0.75
N ILE A 11 5.56 19.94 0.12
CA ILE A 11 6.05 20.59 1.35
C ILE A 11 6.14 19.64 2.55
N MET A 12 5.42 18.52 2.53
CA MET A 12 5.46 17.51 3.59
C MET A 12 6.82 16.82 3.63
N ASP A 13 7.28 16.47 4.82
CA ASP A 13 8.46 15.64 4.96
C ASP A 13 8.13 14.16 4.64
N THR A 14 9.16 13.31 4.62
CA THR A 14 9.00 11.88 4.31
C THR A 14 8.12 11.16 5.34
N LYS A 15 8.21 11.53 6.63
CA LYS A 15 7.43 10.90 7.70
C LYS A 15 5.95 11.25 7.56
N ASP A 16 5.64 12.52 7.37
CA ASP A 16 4.27 13.02 7.16
C ASP A 16 3.61 12.31 5.96
N LYS A 17 4.35 12.14 4.86
CA LYS A 17 3.86 11.47 3.66
C LYS A 17 3.54 9.98 3.91
N LEU A 18 4.41 9.29 4.64
CA LEU A 18 4.20 7.89 5.02
C LEU A 18 3.03 7.76 5.99
N ASN A 19 2.98 8.57 7.05
CA ASN A 19 1.86 8.62 7.99
C ASN A 19 0.53 8.78 7.24
N LEU A 20 0.46 9.75 6.33
CA LEU A 20 -0.75 10.02 5.57
C LEU A 20 -1.13 8.85 4.64
N LEU A 21 -0.16 8.20 4.00
CA LEU A 21 -0.41 7.03 3.16
C LEU A 21 -0.95 5.85 3.98
N PHE A 22 -0.33 5.54 5.12
CA PHE A 22 -0.76 4.43 5.98
C PHE A 22 -2.14 4.71 6.60
N LEU A 23 -2.39 5.91 7.10
CA LEU A 23 -3.73 6.32 7.56
C LEU A 23 -4.79 6.24 6.45
N THR A 24 -4.42 6.53 5.21
CA THR A 24 -5.32 6.36 4.06
C THR A 24 -5.64 4.88 3.81
N GLY A 25 -4.64 3.99 3.93
CA GLY A 25 -4.84 2.54 3.88
C GLY A 25 -5.84 2.05 4.93
N LEU A 26 -5.62 2.45 6.20
CA LEU A 26 -6.47 2.08 7.34
C LEU A 26 -7.93 2.56 7.19
N THR A 27 -8.12 3.78 6.64
CA THR A 27 -9.47 4.37 6.52
C THR A 27 -10.25 3.89 5.31
N TYR A 28 -9.57 3.42 4.25
CA TYR A 28 -10.21 2.93 3.02
C TYR A 28 -11.10 1.70 3.26
N ILE A 29 -10.89 0.97 4.35
CA ILE A 29 -11.69 -0.17 4.82
C ILE A 29 -13.18 0.21 5.00
N SER A 30 -13.46 1.43 5.44
CA SER A 30 -14.79 1.80 5.96
C SER A 30 -15.80 2.21 4.87
N THR A 31 -15.33 2.67 3.72
CA THR A 31 -16.21 3.23 2.69
C THR A 31 -16.22 2.36 1.44
N ASN A 32 -17.36 1.77 1.10
CA ASN A 32 -17.65 1.07 -0.16
C ASN A 32 -17.55 1.98 -1.41
N ALA A 33 -16.63 2.94 -1.43
CA ALA A 33 -16.45 3.88 -2.52
C ALA A 33 -15.52 3.25 -3.57
N PRO A 34 -16.04 2.80 -4.72
CA PRO A 34 -15.20 2.33 -5.81
C PRO A 34 -14.42 3.51 -6.37
N GLY A 35 -13.09 3.46 -6.24
CA GLY A 35 -12.21 4.18 -7.15
C GLY A 35 -11.94 5.64 -6.78
N ILE A 36 -11.36 5.86 -5.62
CA ILE A 36 -10.60 7.09 -5.41
C ILE A 36 -9.15 6.66 -5.27
N LEU A 37 -8.34 7.03 -6.27
CA LEU A 37 -6.87 7.12 -6.16
C LEU A 37 -6.52 7.60 -4.74
N PRO A 38 -5.41 7.20 -4.11
CA PRO A 38 -4.96 7.81 -2.85
C PRO A 38 -4.70 9.31 -3.06
N THR A 39 -5.76 10.12 -3.11
CA THR A 39 -5.68 11.56 -3.15
C THR A 39 -5.79 11.95 -1.69
N PHE A 40 -4.63 12.34 -1.16
CA PHE A 40 -4.34 12.79 0.20
C PHE A 40 -5.27 13.86 0.82
N ALA A 41 -6.37 14.22 0.18
CA ALA A 41 -7.25 15.30 0.60
C ALA A 41 -8.72 15.06 0.21
N THR A 42 -9.23 13.83 0.29
CA THR A 42 -10.66 13.54 0.09
C THR A 42 -11.30 12.58 1.10
N SER A 43 -10.55 11.79 1.88
CA SER A 43 -11.19 11.11 2.99
C SER A 43 -11.37 12.12 4.12
N THR A 44 -12.61 12.23 4.63
CA THR A 44 -12.81 12.46 6.06
C THR A 44 -12.08 11.33 6.74
N MET A 45 -10.78 11.51 6.98
CA MET A 45 -10.03 10.66 7.88
C MET A 45 -10.70 10.88 9.22
N ASP A 46 -11.61 9.98 9.58
CA ASP A 46 -11.98 9.82 10.96
C ASP A 46 -10.66 9.47 11.63
N MET A 47 -10.13 10.45 12.38
CA MET A 47 -8.93 10.26 13.18
C MET A 47 -9.16 8.99 13.97
N TYR A 48 -8.46 7.91 13.62
CA TYR A 48 -8.46 6.71 14.41
C TYR A 48 -8.00 7.15 15.80
N GLU A 49 -8.90 7.13 16.79
CA GLU A 49 -8.62 7.59 18.16
C GLU A 49 -7.59 6.72 18.89
N ASP A 50 -7.12 5.63 18.27
CA ASP A 50 -6.46 4.52 18.96
C ASP A 50 -4.97 4.32 18.62
N GLY A 51 -4.29 5.31 18.03
CA GLY A 51 -2.84 5.23 17.90
C GLY A 51 -2.19 6.37 17.14
N ASP A 52 -1.43 7.21 17.86
CA ASP A 52 -0.46 8.09 17.23
C ASP A 52 0.62 7.22 16.57
N LEU A 53 0.70 7.23 15.23
CA LEU A 53 1.82 6.65 14.49
C LEU A 53 3.18 7.22 14.93
N ASP A 54 3.14 8.39 15.58
CA ASP A 54 4.29 9.08 16.14
C ASP A 54 4.83 8.46 17.43
N ASP A 55 4.02 7.69 18.18
CA ASP A 55 4.40 7.04 19.43
C ASP A 55 4.98 5.62 19.22
N ILE A 56 5.15 5.21 17.97
CA ILE A 56 5.68 3.90 17.65
C ILE A 56 7.21 3.91 17.85
N ASP A 57 7.66 3.38 19.00
CA ASP A 57 9.08 3.23 19.40
C ASP A 57 9.88 2.21 18.54
N HIS A 58 9.28 1.69 17.47
CA HIS A 58 9.87 0.64 16.65
C HIS A 58 10.60 1.19 15.42
N PRO A 59 11.64 0.49 14.93
CA PRO A 59 12.34 0.91 13.72
C PRO A 59 11.38 0.91 12.53
N LEU A 60 11.29 2.03 11.83
CA LEU A 60 10.46 2.16 10.64
C LEU A 60 10.96 1.27 9.50
N ASN A 61 10.01 0.76 8.71
CA ASN A 61 10.27 -0.01 7.51
C ASN A 61 10.74 0.86 6.32
N PHE A 62 11.05 2.12 6.57
CA PHE A 62 11.44 3.10 5.56
C PHE A 62 12.73 3.80 5.96
N ASP A 63 13.44 4.33 4.97
CA ASP A 63 14.56 5.23 5.22
C ASP A 63 14.05 6.68 5.21
N LEU A 64 13.81 7.24 6.40
CA LEU A 64 13.34 8.61 6.54
C LEU A 64 14.34 9.66 6.05
N LEU A 65 15.64 9.31 6.02
CA LEU A 65 16.68 10.20 5.51
C LEU A 65 16.70 10.23 3.99
N SER A 66 16.10 9.23 3.33
CA SER A 66 15.99 9.17 1.89
C SER A 66 14.68 9.75 1.40
N ASN A 67 14.77 10.78 0.56
CA ASN A 67 13.62 11.30 -0.17
C ASN A 67 13.03 10.27 -1.16
N SER A 68 13.70 9.13 -1.41
CA SER A 68 13.20 8.07 -2.30
C SER A 68 12.25 7.09 -1.60
N ALA A 69 12.08 7.17 -0.29
CA ALA A 69 11.20 6.27 0.45
C ALA A 69 9.75 6.39 -0.03
N ILE A 70 9.29 7.62 -0.29
CA ILE A 70 8.02 7.89 -0.93
C ILE A 70 8.14 9.12 -1.84
N THR A 71 7.84 8.94 -3.12
CA THR A 71 7.91 9.99 -4.14
C THR A 71 6.65 10.04 -4.96
N PHE A 72 6.28 11.24 -5.40
CA PHE A 72 5.11 11.43 -6.24
C PHE A 72 5.53 11.63 -7.69
N HIS A 73 4.95 10.85 -8.58
CA HIS A 73 5.27 10.88 -9.99
C HIS A 73 4.05 11.30 -10.83
N HIS A 74 4.36 11.96 -11.93
CA HIS A 74 3.41 12.28 -12.98
C HIS A 74 3.86 11.62 -14.27
N CYS A 75 3.08 10.66 -14.74
CA CYS A 75 3.31 9.97 -16.01
C CYS A 75 2.37 10.52 -17.07
N VAL A 76 2.95 10.97 -18.19
CA VAL A 76 2.20 11.35 -19.39
C VAL A 76 2.36 10.23 -20.40
N HIS A 77 1.39 9.31 -20.44
CA HIS A 77 1.40 8.20 -21.39
C HIS A 77 0.16 8.25 -22.27
N TYR A 78 0.36 8.30 -23.60
CA TYR A 78 -0.72 8.27 -24.61
C TYR A 78 -1.95 9.12 -24.27
N SER A 79 -1.74 10.42 -24.01
CA SER A 79 -2.80 11.43 -23.75
C SER A 79 -3.50 11.34 -22.39
N GLN A 80 -3.22 10.33 -21.58
CA GLN A 80 -3.74 10.21 -20.22
C GLN A 80 -2.65 10.59 -19.21
N ARG A 81 -3.00 11.47 -18.27
CA ARG A 81 -2.13 11.87 -17.16
C ARG A 81 -2.43 10.96 -15.99
N TYR A 82 -1.50 10.06 -15.70
CA TYR A 82 -1.56 9.23 -14.52
C TYR A 82 -0.65 9.83 -13.45
N HIS A 83 -1.12 9.73 -12.22
CA HIS A 83 -0.36 10.09 -11.03
C HIS A 83 -0.18 8.81 -10.23
N TYR A 84 0.99 8.61 -9.66
CA TYR A 84 1.25 7.49 -8.77
C TYR A 84 2.24 7.87 -7.69
N LEU A 85 2.16 7.16 -6.58
CA LEU A 85 3.12 7.21 -5.49
C LEU A 85 4.10 6.05 -5.67
N GLN A 86 5.37 6.36 -5.76
CA GLN A 86 6.41 5.34 -5.74
C GLN A 86 6.89 5.18 -4.31
N LEU A 87 6.67 3.99 -3.77
CA LEU A 87 7.02 3.61 -2.40
C LEU A 87 8.20 2.63 -2.42
N THR A 88 9.17 2.83 -1.53
CA THR A 88 10.37 1.99 -1.41
C THR A 88 10.55 1.51 0.04
N PRO A 89 9.92 0.39 0.43
CA PRO A 89 10.07 -0.16 1.77
C PRO A 89 11.38 -0.94 1.92
N LYS A 90 11.84 -1.14 3.15
CA LYS A 90 13.01 -1.99 3.47
C LYS A 90 12.65 -3.47 3.49
N THR A 91 11.43 -3.83 3.83
CA THR A 91 10.91 -5.20 3.79
C THR A 91 9.46 -5.20 3.31
N TYR A 92 9.05 -6.27 2.65
CA TYR A 92 7.66 -6.48 2.25
C TYR A 92 7.37 -7.98 2.22
N SER A 93 6.11 -8.36 2.30
CA SER A 93 5.70 -9.75 2.23
C SER A 93 4.78 -9.95 1.04
N VAL A 94 4.88 -11.09 0.37
CA VAL A 94 4.01 -11.46 -0.76
C VAL A 94 3.15 -12.63 -0.34
N LEU A 95 1.85 -12.57 -0.65
CA LEU A 95 0.95 -13.67 -0.36
C LEU A 95 1.34 -14.91 -1.18
N SER A 96 1.61 -16.04 -0.51
CA SER A 96 2.05 -17.26 -1.18
C SER A 96 0.96 -17.83 -2.10
N LYS A 97 1.36 -18.29 -3.29
CA LYS A 97 0.50 -19.02 -4.24
C LYS A 97 0.56 -20.54 -3.97
N PRO A 98 -0.51 -21.31 -4.26
CA PRO A 98 -1.81 -20.85 -4.74
C PRO A 98 -2.60 -20.20 -3.61
N TYR A 99 -3.38 -19.19 -3.97
CA TYR A 99 -4.23 -18.55 -2.99
C TYR A 99 -5.31 -19.50 -2.49
N ASP A 100 -5.54 -19.51 -1.18
CA ASP A 100 -6.68 -20.22 -0.61
C ASP A 100 -7.98 -19.62 -1.17
N GLY A 101 -8.84 -20.46 -1.75
CA GLY A 101 -10.07 -20.05 -2.40
C GLY A 101 -11.04 -19.35 -1.46
N ASP A 102 -10.94 -19.57 -0.15
CA ASP A 102 -11.78 -18.88 0.84
C ASP A 102 -11.42 -17.39 0.99
N VAL A 103 -10.15 -17.02 0.78
CA VAL A 103 -9.66 -15.62 0.76
C VAL A 103 -10.35 -14.84 -0.37
N PHE A 104 -10.52 -15.50 -1.51
CA PHE A 104 -11.13 -14.95 -2.71
C PHE A 104 -12.66 -14.92 -2.68
N ARG A 105 -13.29 -15.71 -1.82
CA ARG A 105 -14.76 -15.78 -1.70
C ARG A 105 -15.34 -14.68 -0.83
N ARG A 106 -14.59 -14.25 0.20
CA ARG A 106 -15.04 -13.23 1.16
C ARG A 106 -14.78 -11.82 0.64
N THR A 107 -13.68 -11.65 -0.08
CA THR A 107 -13.44 -10.45 -0.88
C THR A 107 -14.23 -10.55 -2.19
N ASN A 108 -14.54 -9.43 -2.84
CA ASN A 108 -14.91 -9.45 -4.25
C ASN A 108 -13.67 -9.01 -5.07
N PRO A 109 -12.57 -9.78 -5.05
CA PRO A 109 -11.31 -9.38 -5.67
C PRO A 109 -11.48 -9.31 -7.18
N ARG A 110 -12.51 -9.96 -7.74
CA ARG A 110 -12.95 -9.75 -9.11
C ARG A 110 -13.22 -8.28 -9.39
N ILE A 111 -13.88 -7.52 -8.51
CA ILE A 111 -14.08 -6.08 -8.76
C ILE A 111 -12.74 -5.34 -8.81
N GLN A 112 -11.77 -5.68 -7.95
CA GLN A 112 -10.46 -5.02 -7.96
C GLN A 112 -9.61 -5.46 -9.15
N ILE A 113 -9.65 -6.73 -9.52
CA ILE A 113 -9.05 -7.26 -10.74
C ILE A 113 -9.69 -6.61 -11.95
N ASP A 114 -11.02 -6.46 -11.98
CA ASP A 114 -11.75 -5.78 -13.03
C ASP A 114 -11.36 -4.30 -13.10
N ILE A 115 -11.19 -3.61 -11.95
CA ILE A 115 -10.66 -2.25 -11.89
C ILE A 115 -9.23 -2.24 -12.44
N LEU A 116 -8.38 -3.17 -12.02
CA LEU A 116 -6.99 -3.28 -12.44
C LEU A 116 -6.88 -3.50 -13.96
N CYS A 117 -7.59 -4.48 -14.48
CA CYS A 117 -7.68 -4.81 -15.90
C CYS A 117 -8.30 -3.67 -16.71
N SER A 118 -9.42 -3.09 -16.26
CA SER A 118 -10.12 -2.04 -17.03
C SER A 118 -9.41 -0.68 -16.99
N HIS A 119 -8.88 -0.25 -15.84
CA HIS A 119 -8.24 1.06 -15.70
C HIS A 119 -6.78 1.07 -16.11
N PHE A 120 -6.02 0.01 -15.78
CA PHE A 120 -4.58 -0.04 -16.05
C PHE A 120 -4.22 -0.84 -17.30
N ARG A 121 -5.22 -1.44 -17.96
CA ARG A 121 -5.04 -2.31 -19.14
C ARG A 121 -4.02 -3.40 -18.89
N LEU A 122 -3.99 -3.90 -17.64
CA LEU A 122 -3.31 -5.15 -17.34
C LEU A 122 -3.91 -6.20 -18.27
N ASP A 123 -3.03 -6.97 -18.93
CA ASP A 123 -3.47 -8.00 -19.87
C ASP A 123 -4.53 -8.85 -19.18
N GLU A 124 -5.73 -8.94 -19.77
CA GLU A 124 -6.86 -9.71 -19.23
C GLU A 124 -6.47 -11.21 -19.10
N HIS A 125 -5.40 -11.61 -19.79
CA HIS A 125 -4.81 -12.94 -19.71
C HIS A 125 -3.65 -13.04 -18.71
N SER A 126 -3.14 -11.93 -18.15
CA SER A 126 -2.20 -11.99 -17.02
C SER A 126 -2.97 -12.37 -15.75
N SER A 127 -3.15 -13.68 -15.58
CA SER A 127 -3.72 -14.27 -14.36
C SER A 127 -2.82 -14.08 -13.12
N ASP A 128 -1.64 -13.50 -13.32
CA ASP A 128 -0.64 -13.21 -12.29
C ASP A 128 -0.80 -11.78 -11.78
N PHE A 129 -1.77 -11.59 -10.90
CA PHE A 129 -1.69 -10.53 -9.91
C PHE A 129 -1.14 -11.11 -8.61
N ASP A 130 -0.47 -10.25 -7.86
CA ASP A 130 0.15 -10.53 -6.58
C ASP A 130 -0.48 -9.63 -5.51
N VAL A 131 -0.51 -10.14 -4.28
CA VAL A 131 -0.90 -9.36 -3.11
C VAL A 131 0.34 -9.13 -2.26
N VAL A 132 0.62 -7.88 -1.95
CA VAL A 132 1.80 -7.46 -1.21
C VAL A 132 1.38 -6.77 0.08
N ARG A 133 2.02 -7.14 1.19
CA ARG A 133 1.90 -6.48 2.48
C ARG A 133 3.15 -5.67 2.76
N ILE A 134 2.99 -4.42 3.18
CA ILE A 134 4.08 -3.52 3.55
C ILE A 134 3.78 -2.95 4.93
N GLY A 135 4.46 -3.44 5.96
CA GLY A 135 4.34 -2.90 7.32
C GLY A 135 4.92 -1.49 7.43
N TYR A 136 4.35 -0.67 8.31
CA TYR A 136 4.88 0.66 8.64
C TYR A 136 6.22 0.55 9.38
N THR A 137 6.30 -0.43 10.28
CA THR A 137 7.46 -0.79 11.08
C THR A 137 8.12 -2.07 10.58
N ARG A 138 9.41 -2.20 10.87
CA ARG A 138 10.18 -3.40 10.55
C ARG A 138 9.89 -4.47 11.59
N GLU A 139 9.37 -5.62 11.15
CA GLU A 139 9.02 -6.72 12.06
C GLU A 139 10.25 -7.43 12.67
N ASN A 140 11.43 -7.26 12.07
CA ASN A 140 12.66 -7.91 12.51
C ASN A 140 13.08 -7.44 13.90
N GLY A 141 13.13 -8.38 14.84
CA GLY A 141 13.54 -8.12 16.23
C GLY A 141 12.39 -7.76 17.17
N LEU A 142 11.17 -7.62 16.67
CA LEU A 142 9.98 -7.45 17.51
C LEU A 142 9.60 -8.77 18.19
N SER A 143 9.16 -8.67 19.44
CA SER A 143 8.51 -9.77 20.17
C SER A 143 7.19 -10.17 19.50
N PRO A 144 6.64 -11.38 19.76
CA PRO A 144 5.38 -11.79 19.16
C PRO A 144 4.22 -10.82 19.37
N LYS A 145 4.16 -10.17 20.54
CA LYS A 145 3.13 -9.16 20.85
C LYS A 145 3.34 -7.89 20.02
N GLU A 146 4.55 -7.36 20.00
CA GLU A 146 4.89 -6.17 19.19
C GLU A 146 4.71 -6.43 17.70
N ARG A 147 4.95 -7.65 17.21
CA ARG A 147 4.63 -8.03 15.84
C ARG A 147 3.14 -7.99 15.56
N GLN A 148 2.32 -8.45 16.50
CA GLN A 148 0.86 -8.40 16.35
C GLN A 148 0.33 -6.95 16.36
N ASP A 149 0.91 -6.07 17.18
CA ASP A 149 0.52 -4.67 17.20
C ASP A 149 1.04 -3.93 15.94
N SER A 150 2.28 -4.21 15.54
CA SER A 150 2.90 -3.69 14.31
C SER A 150 2.20 -4.17 13.04
N SER A 151 1.72 -5.42 13.01
CA SER A 151 1.12 -5.97 11.81
C SER A 151 -0.15 -5.20 11.45
N ARG A 152 -0.91 -4.71 12.44
CA ARG A 152 -2.13 -3.89 12.22
C ARG A 152 -1.89 -2.60 11.44
N ILE A 153 -0.64 -2.15 11.32
CA ILE A 153 -0.30 -0.93 10.59
C ILE A 153 0.49 -1.35 9.36
N ALA A 154 -0.22 -1.94 8.40
CA ALA A 154 0.36 -2.36 7.12
C ALA A 154 -0.49 -1.90 5.94
N LEU A 155 0.17 -1.56 4.85
CA LEU A 155 -0.48 -1.39 3.56
C LEU A 155 -0.61 -2.75 2.88
N CYS A 156 -1.79 -2.98 2.31
CA CYS A 156 -2.03 -4.09 1.40
C CYS A 156 -2.15 -3.57 0.00
N LEU A 157 -1.40 -4.16 -0.91
CA LEU A 157 -1.40 -3.81 -2.32
C LEU A 157 -1.85 -5.00 -3.14
N ALA A 158 -2.69 -4.75 -4.13
CA ALA A 158 -3.00 -5.72 -5.18
C ALA A 158 -2.47 -5.19 -6.50
N GLY A 159 -1.77 -6.01 -7.28
CA GLY A 159 -1.13 -5.51 -8.49
C GLY A 159 -0.27 -6.53 -9.20
N SER A 160 0.68 -6.05 -10.00
CA SER A 160 1.60 -6.90 -10.75
C SER A 160 3.04 -6.41 -10.58
N PHE A 161 3.94 -7.32 -10.23
CA PHE A 161 5.38 -7.04 -10.23
C PHE A 161 5.91 -6.73 -11.63
N LEU A 162 5.39 -7.42 -12.66
CA LEU A 162 5.88 -7.26 -14.04
C LEU A 162 5.63 -5.85 -14.57
N GLU A 163 4.41 -5.34 -14.37
CA GLU A 163 4.06 -3.98 -14.79
C GLU A 163 4.43 -2.91 -13.75
N ASN A 164 4.73 -3.33 -12.52
CA ASN A 164 4.87 -2.48 -11.34
C ASN A 164 3.73 -1.47 -11.23
N LYS A 165 2.50 -1.99 -11.19
CA LYS A 165 1.29 -1.22 -10.97
C LYS A 165 0.54 -1.83 -9.81
N TRP A 166 0.25 -1.01 -8.82
CA TRP A 166 -0.35 -1.42 -7.56
C TRP A 166 -1.52 -0.50 -7.24
N ILE A 167 -2.55 -1.06 -6.63
CA ILE A 167 -3.62 -0.31 -5.99
C ILE A 167 -3.65 -0.67 -4.52
N LEU A 168 -4.14 0.26 -3.69
CA LEU A 168 -4.46 -0.04 -2.30
C LEU A 168 -5.56 -1.12 -2.26
N GLY A 169 -5.24 -2.25 -1.64
CA GLY A 169 -6.09 -3.43 -1.47
C GLY A 169 -6.79 -3.44 -0.11
N PHE A 170 -7.72 -4.39 0.08
CA PHE A 170 -8.50 -4.51 1.31
C PHE A 170 -7.67 -5.07 2.47
N GLU A 171 -7.62 -4.32 3.56
CA GLU A 171 -6.83 -4.63 4.75
C GLU A 171 -7.41 -5.75 5.61
N ASP A 172 -8.75 -5.96 5.57
CA ASP A 172 -9.47 -6.92 6.43
C ASP A 172 -8.87 -8.35 6.45
N TYR A 173 -8.12 -8.74 5.42
CA TYR A 173 -7.57 -10.08 5.26
C TYR A 173 -6.06 -10.15 5.41
N CYS A 174 -5.35 -9.02 5.32
CA CYS A 174 -3.88 -9.05 5.41
C CYS A 174 -3.35 -9.45 6.78
N PHE A 175 -4.23 -9.41 7.78
CA PHE A 175 -3.94 -9.78 9.16
C PHE A 175 -4.49 -11.15 9.54
N GLU A 176 -5.10 -11.88 8.60
CA GLU A 176 -5.53 -13.25 8.90
C GLU A 176 -4.27 -14.13 9.03
N GLU A 177 -3.98 -14.56 10.26
CA GLU A 177 -2.80 -15.38 10.59
C GLU A 177 -2.77 -16.73 9.85
N SER A 178 -3.89 -17.15 9.26
CA SER A 178 -4.00 -18.36 8.44
C SER A 178 -3.31 -18.23 7.06
N LEU A 179 -3.03 -17.01 6.61
CA LEU A 179 -2.38 -16.76 5.33
C LEU A 179 -0.88 -17.00 5.41
N SER A 180 -0.36 -17.73 4.42
CA SER A 180 1.08 -17.86 4.20
C SER A 180 1.60 -16.63 3.46
N TRP A 181 2.56 -15.95 4.07
CA TRP A 181 3.26 -14.81 3.49
C TRP A 181 4.74 -15.15 3.32
N ASP A 182 5.28 -14.87 2.14
CA ASP A 182 6.71 -14.96 1.86
C ASP A 182 7.35 -13.59 2.13
N ASP A 183 8.26 -13.52 3.10
CA ASP A 183 8.93 -12.27 3.48
C ASP A 183 10.16 -11.99 2.63
N TYR A 184 10.27 -10.75 2.16
CA TYR A 184 11.35 -10.27 1.32
C TYR A 184 12.07 -9.09 1.97
N ASN A 185 13.40 -9.13 1.93
CA ASN A 185 14.25 -8.01 2.30
C ASN A 185 14.60 -7.18 1.06
N ASN A 186 14.48 -5.87 1.19
CA ASN A 186 14.72 -4.86 0.17
C ASN A 186 15.73 -3.79 0.65
N ASP A 187 16.70 -4.19 1.48
CA ASP A 187 17.77 -3.29 1.97
C ASP A 187 18.59 -2.63 0.83
N ASN A 188 18.58 -3.20 -0.38
CA ASN A 188 19.22 -2.63 -1.57
C ASN A 188 18.34 -1.62 -2.34
N ALA A 189 17.10 -1.39 -1.87
CA ALA A 189 16.14 -0.48 -2.48
C ALA A 189 15.87 -0.75 -3.98
N ILE A 190 15.98 -2.01 -4.42
CA ILE A 190 15.74 -2.39 -5.83
C ILE A 190 14.24 -2.45 -6.12
N THR A 191 13.46 -3.02 -5.19
CA THR A 191 12.02 -3.16 -5.36
C THR A 191 11.32 -1.87 -4.95
N VAL A 192 10.50 -1.35 -5.85
CA VAL A 192 9.67 -0.15 -5.62
C VAL A 192 8.25 -0.45 -6.06
N PHE A 193 7.28 0.17 -5.42
CA PHE A 193 5.86 -0.04 -5.68
C PHE A 193 5.24 1.25 -6.19
N ASN A 194 4.81 1.27 -7.46
CA ASN A 194 4.05 2.39 -8.02
C ASN A 194 2.56 2.20 -7.74
N ILE A 195 2.08 2.91 -6.72
CA ILE A 195 0.70 2.87 -6.25
C ILE A 195 -0.09 3.94 -7.00
N TYR A 196 -1.04 3.50 -7.81
CA TYR A 196 -1.88 4.36 -8.64
C TYR A 196 -3.18 4.73 -7.92
#